data_AF-A0AAW1KP55-F1
#
_entry.id   AF-A0AAW1KP55-F1
#
_cell.length_a   1.000
_cell.length_b   1.000
_cell.length_c   1.000
_cell.angle_alpha   90.00
_cell.angle_beta   90.00
_cell.angle_gamma   90.00
#
_symmetry.space_group_name_H-M   'P 1'
#
loop_
_entity.id
_entity.type
_entity.pdbx_description
1 polymer ?
#
loop_
_entity_poly.entity_id
_entity_poly.type
_entity_poly.pdbx_seq_one_letter_code
_entity_poly.pdbx_strand_id
1 'polypeptide(L)' 'MADPIVEIQQGKLRGRVDCDYRGVKFYSFQGIPYAKPPLGKLRFKAPQPPEAWSGIRDATKEGSECYST' A
#
# COMPACT_ATOMS: atom_id res chain seq x y z
N MET A 1 -1.71 9.51 19.47
CA MET A 1 -0.46 9.23 18.73
C MET A 1 -0.73 9.61 17.29
N ALA A 2 0.12 10.43 16.68
CA ALA A 2 -0.06 10.85 15.29
C ALA A 2 0.22 9.68 14.34
N ASP A 3 -0.54 9.60 13.24
CA ASP A 3 -0.31 8.60 12.20
C ASP A 3 1.05 8.85 11.53
N PRO A 4 1.91 7.83 11.36
CA PRO A 4 3.21 8.00 10.72
C PRO A 4 3.05 8.35 9.23
N ILE A 5 3.72 9.40 8.78
CA ILE A 5 3.77 9.80 7.37
C ILE A 5 5.17 9.55 6.83
N VAL A 6 5.27 8.84 5.70
CA VAL A 6 6.54 8.49 5.04
C VAL A 6 6.47 8.86 3.56
N GLU A 7 7.61 9.28 3.00
CA GLU A 7 7.76 9.63 1.59
C GLU A 7 8.50 8.53 0.83
N ILE A 8 7.94 8.11 -0.31
CA ILE A 8 8.51 7.13 -1.23
C ILE A 8 8.53 7.71 -2.65
N GLN A 9 9.17 7.00 -3.59
CA GLN A 9 9.34 7.48 -4.98
C GLN A 9 8.03 7.88 -5.68
N GLN A 10 6.92 7.23 -5.32
CA GLN A 10 5.61 7.43 -5.93
C GLN A 10 4.76 8.51 -5.23
N GLY A 11 5.11 8.93 -4.01
CA GLY A 11 4.34 9.90 -3.23
C GLY A 11 4.42 9.68 -1.71
N LYS A 12 3.53 10.34 -0.97
CA LYS A 12 3.47 10.24 0.50
C LYS A 12 2.45 9.20 0.97
N LEU A 13 2.77 8.49 2.03
CA LEU A 13 1.96 7.44 2.64
C LEU A 13 1.64 7.78 4.09
N ARG A 14 0.41 7.50 4.53
CA ARG A 14 0.01 7.50 5.94
C ARG A 14 -0.15 6.06 6.42
N GLY A 15 0.69 5.62 7.35
CA GLY A 15 0.57 4.33 8.02
C GLY A 15 -0.18 4.42 9.35
N ARG A 16 -0.14 3.35 10.13
CA ARG A 16 -0.63 3.29 11.52
C ARG A 16 0.42 2.68 12.44
N VAL A 17 0.27 2.91 13.74
CA VAL A 17 0.98 2.14 14.77
C VAL A 17 0.09 0.95 15.12
N ASP A 18 0.65 -0.25 15.04
CA ASP A 18 -0.03 -1.51 15.36
C ASP A 18 0.75 -2.26 16.44
N CYS A 19 0.15 -3.30 17.02
CA CYS A 19 0.77 -4.14 18.05
C CYS A 19 0.86 -5.58 17.59
N ASP A 20 2.00 -6.24 17.83
CA ASP A 20 2.11 -7.67 17.62
C ASP A 20 1.34 -8.45 18.70
N TYR A 21 1.31 -9.79 18.57
CA TYR A 21 0.65 -10.66 19.55
C TYR A 21 1.26 -10.60 20.97
N ARG A 22 2.44 -10.00 21.13
CA ARG A 22 3.16 -9.80 22.39
C ARG A 22 3.00 -8.38 22.94
N GLY A 23 2.26 -7.51 22.25
CA GLY A 23 2.05 -6.11 22.63
C GLY A 23 3.19 -5.17 22.25
N VAL A 24 4.14 -5.60 21.41
CA VAL A 24 5.21 -4.75 20.89
C VAL A 24 4.65 -3.88 19.77
N LYS A 25 4.81 -2.56 19.91
CA LYS A 25 4.35 -1.58 18.93
C LYS A 25 5.27 -1.56 17.71
N PHE A 26 4.69 -1.53 16.52
CA PHE A 26 5.41 -1.37 15.25
C PHE A 26 4.65 -0.45 14.29
N TYR A 27 5.35 0.07 13.28
CA TYR A 27 4.74 0.86 12.22
C TYR A 27 4.25 -0.06 11.10
N SER A 28 2.99 0.08 10.72
CA SER A 28 2.33 -0.72 9.69
C SER A 28 1.89 0.17 8.53
N PHE A 29 2.33 -0.19 7.33
CA PHE A 29 1.91 0.44 6.07
C PHE A 29 1.42 -0.67 5.13
N GLN A 30 0.14 -0.62 4.78
CA GLN A 30 -0.58 -1.67 4.04
C GLN A 30 -1.19 -1.11 2.76
N GLY A 31 -1.49 -1.97 1.78
CA GLY A 31 -2.18 -1.56 0.54
C GLY A 31 -1.38 -0.62 -0.37
N ILE A 32 -0.05 -0.57 -0.23
CA ILE A 32 0.81 0.29 -1.06
C ILE A 32 0.90 -0.31 -2.47
N PRO A 33 0.54 0.44 -3.53
CA PRO A 33 0.62 -0.05 -4.90
C PRO A 33 2.08 -0.12 -5.34
N TYR A 34 2.54 -1.33 -5.67
CA TYR A 34 3.87 -1.57 -6.25
C TYR A 34 3.83 -1.83 -7.77
N ALA A 35 2.63 -1.96 -8.35
CA ALA A 35 2.42 -2.16 -9.78
C ALA A 35 1.06 -1.59 -10.20
N LYS A 36 0.86 -1.36 -11.50
CA LYS A 36 -0.44 -1.03 -12.08
C LYS A 36 -1.40 -2.22 -11.94
N PRO A 37 -2.70 -1.98 -11.67
CA PRO A 37 -3.70 -3.04 -11.67
C PRO A 37 -3.71 -3.80 -13.00
N PRO A 38 -3.61 -5.16 -13.00
CA PRO A 38 -3.54 -5.98 -14.20
C PRO A 38 -4.93 -6.18 -14.84
N LEU A 39 -5.64 -5.08 -15.09
CA LEU A 39 -7.00 -5.05 -15.62
C LEU A 39 -7.01 -4.82 -17.14
N GLY A 40 -8.08 -5.26 -17.81
CA GLY A 40 -8.27 -5.07 -19.25
C GLY A 40 -7.09 -5.59 -20.07
N LYS A 41 -6.48 -4.70 -20.88
CA LYS A 41 -5.35 -5.01 -21.78
C LYS A 41 -4.05 -5.38 -21.04
N LEU A 42 -3.98 -5.20 -19.73
CA LEU A 42 -2.83 -5.57 -18.88
C LEU A 42 -2.94 -6.98 -18.31
N ARG A 43 -4.12 -7.62 -18.39
CA ARG A 43 -4.28 -9.00 -17.91
C ARG A 43 -3.34 -9.92 -18.70
N PHE A 44 -2.68 -10.83 -17.99
CA PHE A 44 -1.70 -11.78 -18.52
C PHE A 44 -0.40 -11.15 -19.06
N LYS A 45 -0.17 -9.84 -18.84
CA LYS A 45 1.10 -9.18 -19.16
C LYS A 45 1.97 -9.02 -17.93
N ALA A 46 3.26 -8.74 -18.17
CA ALA A 46 4.18 -8.37 -17.11
C ALA A 46 3.67 -7.14 -16.34
N PRO A 47 3.90 -7.08 -15.01
CA PRO A 47 3.51 -5.93 -14.19
C PRO A 47 4.21 -4.66 -14.68
N GLN A 48 3.48 -3.55 -14.67
CA GLN A 48 4.01 -2.23 -15.01
C GLN A 48 4.17 -1.38 -13.74
N PRO A 49 5.15 -0.46 -13.68
CA PRO A 49 5.34 0.41 -12.52
C PRO A 49 4.08 1.23 -12.18
N PRO A 50 3.77 1.43 -10.88
CA PRO A 50 2.58 2.14 -10.44
C PRO A 50 2.67 3.62 -10.80
N GLU A 51 1.52 4.27 -10.90
CA GLU A 51 1.45 5.71 -11.13
C GLU A 51 1.76 6.46 -9.83
N ALA A 52 2.49 7.56 -9.94
CA ALA A 52 2.69 8.47 -8.83
C ALA A 52 1.36 9.15 -8.46
N TRP A 53 1.18 9.51 -7.20
CA TRP A 53 -0.01 10.22 -6.72
C TRP A 53 0.35 11.54 -6.04
N SER A 54 -0.59 12.47 -6.10
CA SER A 54 -0.51 13.72 -5.34
C SER A 54 -1.16 13.55 -3.96
N GLY A 55 -0.68 14.29 -2.97
CA GLY A 55 -1.18 14.24 -1.60
C GLY A 55 -0.67 13.02 -0.81
N ILE A 56 -1.42 12.64 0.21
CA ILE A 56 -1.08 11.54 1.12
C ILE A 56 -2.03 10.38 0.86
N ARG A 57 -1.48 9.23 0.47
CA ARG A 57 -2.24 8.00 0.28
C ARG A 57 -2.39 7.27 1.60
N ASP A 58 -3.61 6.80 1.86
CA ASP A 58 -3.91 6.01 3.04
C ASP A 58 -3.33 4.59 2.90
N ALA A 59 -2.40 4.25 3.78
CA ALA A 59 -1.78 2.93 3.91
C ALA A 59 -2.11 2.30 5.27
N THR A 60 -3.27 2.63 5.84
CA THR A 60 -3.74 2.08 7.11
C THR A 60 -4.63 0.85 6.95
N LYS A 61 -4.82 0.32 5.73
CA LYS A 61 -5.68 -0.83 5.44
C LYS A 61 -5.09 -1.72 4.36
N GLU A 62 -5.45 -3.00 4.39
CA GLU A 62 -5.06 -3.95 3.35
C GLU A 62 -5.73 -3.64 2.01
N GLY A 63 -5.04 -3.99 0.92
CA GLY A 63 -5.59 -3.91 -0.42
C GLY A 63 -6.52 -5.09 -0.72
N SER A 64 -7.19 -5.05 -1.87
CA SER A 64 -7.95 -6.19 -2.36
C SER A 64 -7.04 -7.38 -2.64
N GLU A 65 -7.47 -8.58 -2.25
CA GLU A 65 -6.81 -9.82 -2.61
C GLU A 65 -6.87 -10.06 -4.14
N CYS A 66 -5.91 -10.84 -4.63
CA CYS A 66 -5.95 -11.32 -6.01
C CYS A 66 -7.12 -12.28 -6.19
N TYR A 67 -7.65 -12.34 -7.41
CA TYR A 67 -8.71 -13.27 -7.73
C TYR A 67 -8.20 -14.71 -7.63
N SER A 68 -8.77 -15.50 -6.72
CA SER A 68 -8.57 -16.95 -6.58
C SER A 68 -9.93 -17.64 -6.42
N THR A 69 -10.04 -18.85 -6.96
CA THR A 69 -11.20 -19.74 -6.77
C THR A 69 -11.02 -20.62 -5.55
#